data_AF-A0A7C4ZP43-F1
#
_entry.id   AF-A0A7C4ZP43-F1
#
_cell.length_a   1.000
_cell.length_b   1.000
_cell.length_c   1.000
_cell.angle_alpha   90.00
_cell.angle_beta   90.00
_cell.angle_gamma   90.00
#
_symmetry.space_group_name_H-M   'P 1'
#
loop_
_entity.id
_entity.type
_entity.pdbx_description
1 polymer ?
#
loop_
_entity_poly.entity_id
_entity_poly.type
_entity_poly.pdbx_seq_one_letter_code
_entity_poly.pdbx_strand_id
1 'polypeptide(L)'
;MSTEVPDGATQRHSRMMELLTFINLNEPHGATITNIQAHMLQVFGLKFRTTSEMVRELAMSGVIKVDGHGFYHLTEKQQAAMKALMAQEKTSNVVDPLIRRIDKVKDDKVRVKLQKLASKLYETLLQAESQPPEEQR
;
A
#
# COMPACT_ATOMS: atom_id res chain seq x y z
N MET A 1 -0.93 -15.24 29.34
CA MET A 1 0.04 -14.76 28.35
C MET A 1 -0.20 -15.59 27.09
N SER A 2 -0.79 -15.00 26.04
CA SER A 2 -1.09 -15.73 24.80
C SER A 2 0.21 -16.20 24.16
N THR A 3 0.31 -17.49 23.85
CA THR A 3 1.45 -18.14 23.18
C THR A 3 1.30 -18.10 21.66
N GLU A 4 0.78 -17.01 21.12
CA GLU A 4 0.69 -16.84 19.66
C GLU A 4 2.09 -16.58 19.12
N VAL A 5 2.65 -17.60 18.46
CA VAL A 5 3.85 -17.46 17.65
C VAL A 5 3.54 -16.38 16.61
N PRO A 6 4.32 -15.29 16.53
CA PRO A 6 4.07 -14.25 15.54
C PRO A 6 4.14 -14.84 14.14
N ASP A 7 3.10 -14.61 13.34
CA ASP A 7 3.05 -15.09 11.97
C ASP A 7 4.15 -14.42 11.13
N GLY A 8 5.23 -15.18 10.89
CA GLY A 8 6.38 -14.73 10.13
C GLY A 8 6.05 -14.39 8.68
N ALA A 9 5.02 -15.01 8.10
CA ALA A 9 4.58 -14.70 6.74
C ALA A 9 3.93 -13.32 6.67
N THR A 10 3.02 -13.02 7.61
CA THR A 10 2.41 -11.69 7.74
C THR A 10 3.47 -10.62 7.97
N GLN A 11 4.43 -10.85 8.90
CA GLN A 11 5.50 -9.88 9.14
C GLN A 11 6.40 -9.65 7.93
N ARG A 12 6.75 -10.71 7.19
CA ARG A 12 7.52 -10.57 5.96
C ARG A 12 6.76 -9.76 4.93
N HIS A 13 5.46 -10.04 4.77
CA HIS A 13 4.60 -9.29 3.85
C HIS A 13 4.55 -7.81 4.20
N SER A 14 4.31 -7.45 5.46
CA SER A 14 4.29 -6.05 5.92
C SER A 14 5.62 -5.34 5.63
N ARG A 15 6.75 -6.01 5.88
CA ARG A 15 8.09 -5.44 5.60
C ARG A 15 8.32 -5.22 4.10
N MET A 16 7.87 -6.16 3.26
CA MET A 16 7.97 -6.00 1.81
C MET A 16 7.11 -4.84 1.32
N MET A 17 5.87 -4.73 1.78
CA MET A 17 4.97 -3.64 1.40
C MET A 17 5.55 -2.29 1.79
N GLU A 18 6.05 -2.15 3.02
CA GLU A 18 6.68 -0.91 3.48
C GLU A 18 7.90 -0.53 2.63
N LEU A 19 8.75 -1.51 2.28
CA LEU A 19 9.90 -1.29 1.41
C LEU A 19 9.46 -0.77 0.03
N LEU A 20 8.44 -1.40 -0.57
CA LEU A 20 7.92 -0.99 -1.88
C LEU A 20 7.28 0.40 -1.83
N THR A 21 6.53 0.69 -0.76
CA THR A 21 5.97 2.03 -0.50
C THR A 21 7.07 3.07 -0.38
N PHE A 22 8.15 2.77 0.36
CA PHE A 22 9.29 3.68 0.49
C PHE A 22 9.96 3.96 -0.86
N ILE A 23 10.17 2.94 -1.70
CA ILE A 23 10.71 3.13 -3.05
C ILE A 23 9.75 4.01 -3.86
N ASN A 24 8.44 3.73 -3.81
CA ASN A 24 7.42 4.50 -4.53
C ASN A 24 7.42 5.99 -4.13
N LEU A 25 7.62 6.30 -2.85
CA LEU A 25 7.69 7.68 -2.35
C LEU A 25 8.91 8.46 -2.84
N ASN A 26 9.95 7.78 -3.32
CA ASN A 26 11.15 8.38 -3.86
C ASN A 26 11.13 8.43 -5.41
N GLU A 27 10.07 7.95 -6.07
CA GLU A 27 9.91 8.14 -7.51
C GLU A 27 9.70 9.63 -7.85
N PRO A 28 10.26 10.14 -8.97
CA PRO A 28 10.93 9.41 -10.05
C PRO A 28 12.44 9.21 -9.85
N HIS A 29 13.01 9.69 -8.75
CA HIS A 29 14.47 9.64 -8.51
C HIS A 29 14.95 8.26 -8.05
N GLY A 30 14.05 7.44 -7.51
CA GLY A 30 14.36 6.12 -6.95
C GLY A 30 15.08 6.21 -5.61
N ALA A 31 15.36 5.04 -5.03
CA ALA A 31 16.01 4.95 -3.72
C ALA A 31 17.32 4.14 -3.80
N THR A 32 18.38 4.62 -3.17
CA THR A 32 19.62 3.85 -3.04
C THR A 32 19.46 2.71 -2.04
N ILE A 33 20.29 1.67 -2.15
CA ILE A 33 20.29 0.57 -1.17
C ILE A 33 20.52 1.08 0.26
N THR A 34 21.36 2.10 0.44
CA THR A 34 21.65 2.71 1.75
C THR A 34 20.42 3.40 2.32
N ASN A 35 19.67 4.14 1.50
CA ASN A 35 18.43 4.80 1.94
C ASN A 35 17.37 3.76 2.36
N ILE A 36 17.21 2.70 1.56
CA ILE A 36 16.29 1.61 1.87
C ILE A 36 16.70 0.91 3.17
N GLN A 37 17.99 0.59 3.34
CA GLN A 37 18.52 -0.02 4.56
C GLN A 37 18.31 0.84 5.81
N ALA A 38 18.56 2.15 5.70
CA ALA A 38 18.35 3.09 6.80
C ALA A 38 16.87 3.15 7.19
N HIS A 39 15.96 3.26 6.22
CA HIS A 39 14.51 3.26 6.45
C HIS A 39 14.05 1.97 7.14
N MET A 40 14.44 0.81 6.61
CA MET A 40 14.01 -0.48 7.15
C MET A 40 14.60 -0.78 8.54
N LEU A 41 15.78 -0.25 8.85
CA LEU A 41 16.33 -0.26 10.20
C LEU A 41 15.50 0.63 11.14
N GLN A 42 15.11 1.82 10.70
CA GLN A 42 14.32 2.76 11.50
C GLN A 42 12.91 2.24 11.80
N VAL A 43 12.22 1.67 10.80
CA VAL A 43 10.82 1.24 10.94
C VAL A 43 10.70 -0.12 11.64
N PHE A 44 11.56 -1.08 11.29
CA PHE A 44 11.42 -2.47 11.75
C PHE A 44 12.60 -3.00 12.55
N GLY A 45 13.68 -2.22 12.74
CA GLY A 45 14.90 -2.71 13.37
C GLY A 45 15.64 -3.76 12.53
N LEU A 46 15.43 -3.79 11.21
CA LEU A 46 16.04 -4.81 10.36
C LEU A 46 17.53 -4.56 10.14
N LYS A 47 18.31 -5.64 10.23
CA LYS A 47 19.73 -5.62 9.86
C LYS A 47 19.87 -5.32 8.38
N PHE A 48 20.92 -4.57 8.03
CA PHE A 48 21.21 -4.21 6.63
C PHE A 48 21.30 -5.40 5.69
N ARG A 49 21.89 -6.51 6.14
CA ARG A 49 21.96 -7.76 5.37
C ARG A 49 20.58 -8.28 4.99
N THR A 50 19.64 -8.31 5.94
CA THR A 50 18.27 -8.79 5.70
C THR A 50 17.58 -7.89 4.67
N THR A 51 17.72 -6.57 4.80
CA THR A 51 17.16 -5.64 3.81
C THR A 51 17.80 -5.82 2.43
N SER A 52 19.11 -6.04 2.34
CA SER A 52 19.79 -6.33 1.05
C SER A 52 19.30 -7.61 0.40
N GLU A 53 19.09 -8.67 1.18
CA GLU A 53 18.54 -9.94 0.69
C GLU A 53 17.12 -9.72 0.16
N MET A 54 16.27 -8.97 0.87
CA MET A 54 14.92 -8.62 0.40
C MET A 54 14.93 -7.79 -0.89
N VAL A 55 15.77 -6.76 -0.98
CA VAL A 55 15.91 -5.94 -2.20
C VAL A 55 16.36 -6.82 -3.37
N ARG A 56 17.30 -7.74 -3.14
CA ARG A 56 17.76 -8.67 -4.17
C ARG A 56 16.64 -9.62 -4.63
N GLU A 57 15.87 -10.18 -3.72
CA GLU A 57 14.72 -11.03 -4.04
C GLU A 57 13.71 -10.29 -4.93
N LEU A 58 13.36 -9.05 -4.56
CA LEU A 58 12.42 -8.21 -5.31
C LEU A 58 12.95 -7.83 -6.69
N ALA A 59 14.24 -7.57 -6.81
CA ALA A 59 14.88 -7.31 -8.10
C ALA A 59 14.87 -8.55 -9.00
N MET A 60 15.19 -9.72 -8.43
CA MET A 60 15.14 -11.00 -9.15
C MET A 60 13.73 -11.38 -9.59
N SER A 61 12.70 -11.04 -8.82
CA SER A 61 11.30 -11.26 -9.20
C SER A 61 10.75 -10.20 -10.17
N GLY A 62 11.54 -9.19 -10.56
CA GLY A 62 11.11 -8.12 -11.45
C GLY A 62 10.08 -7.15 -10.83
N VAL A 63 10.02 -7.08 -9.50
CA VAL A 63 9.14 -6.12 -8.81
C VAL A 63 9.79 -4.74 -8.81
N ILE A 64 11.11 -4.70 -8.60
CA ILE A 64 11.94 -3.49 -8.68
C ILE A 64 13.00 -3.66 -9.77
N LYS A 65 13.46 -2.54 -10.32
CA LYS A 65 14.58 -2.45 -11.25
C LYS A 65 15.66 -1.55 -10.65
N VAL A 66 16.92 -1.82 -10.97
CA VAL A 66 18.03 -0.93 -10.66
C VAL A 66 18.40 -0.14 -11.92
N ASP A 67 18.64 1.16 -11.77
CA ASP A 67 19.13 2.00 -12.85
C ASP A 67 20.66 1.84 -13.04
N GLY A 68 21.23 2.55 -14.02
CA GLY A 68 22.67 2.53 -14.27
C GLY A 68 23.53 3.19 -13.18
N HIS A 69 22.92 3.84 -12.18
CA HIS A 69 23.57 4.58 -11.11
C HIS A 69 23.38 3.96 -9.71
N GLY A 70 22.66 2.83 -9.62
CA GLY A 70 22.42 2.11 -8.36
C GLY A 70 21.19 2.58 -7.58
N PHE A 71 20.27 3.30 -8.22
CA PHE A 71 18.94 3.63 -7.69
C PHE A 71 17.94 2.54 -8.03
N TYR A 72 17.16 2.14 -7.04
CA TYR A 72 16.08 1.17 -7.19
C TYR A 72 14.76 1.90 -7.44
N HIS A 73 14.03 1.41 -8.43
CA HIS A 73 12.72 1.91 -8.85
C HIS A 73 11.72 0.76 -8.88
N LEU A 74 10.45 1.09 -8.71
CA LEU A 74 9.39 0.15 -9.04
C LEU A 74 9.31 -0.03 -10.57
N THR A 75 8.90 -1.21 -11.01
CA THR A 75 8.53 -1.38 -12.42
C THR A 75 7.19 -0.69 -12.70
N GLU A 76 6.93 -0.31 -13.95
CA GLU A 76 5.69 0.40 -14.33
C GLU A 76 4.43 -0.34 -13.89
N LYS A 77 4.44 -1.68 -14.05
CA LYS A 77 3.37 -2.55 -13.56
C LYS A 77 3.14 -2.40 -12.06
N GLN A 78 4.21 -2.31 -11.27
CA GLN A 78 4.13 -2.20 -9.82
C GLN A 78 3.80 -0.78 -9.37
N GLN A 79 4.25 0.25 -10.09
CA GLN A 79 3.83 1.64 -9.85
C GLN A 79 2.32 1.80 -10.06
N ALA A 80 1.79 1.24 -11.14
CA ALA A 80 0.34 1.23 -11.40
C ALA A 80 -0.43 0.47 -10.31
N ALA A 81 0.06 -0.71 -9.90
CA ALA A 81 -0.54 -1.49 -8.82
C ALA A 81 -0.52 -0.73 -7.48
N MET A 82 0.59 -0.07 -7.15
CA MET A 82 0.72 0.71 -5.92
C MET A 82 -0.22 1.92 -5.92
N LYS A 83 -0.32 2.63 -7.05
CA LYS A 83 -1.27 3.74 -7.20
C LYS A 83 -2.71 3.27 -6.99
N ALA A 84 -3.08 2.11 -7.53
CA ALA A 84 -4.40 1.54 -7.34
C ALA A 84 -4.67 1.15 -5.88
N LEU A 85 -3.67 0.57 -5.19
CA LEU A 85 -3.77 0.24 -3.76
C LEU A 85 -3.93 1.50 -2.90
N MET A 86 -3.15 2.55 -3.14
CA MET A 86 -3.25 3.81 -2.40
C MET A 86 -4.61 4.50 -2.61
N ALA A 87 -5.18 4.44 -3.82
CA ALA A 87 -6.52 4.94 -4.11
C ALA A 87 -7.59 4.14 -3.33
N GLN A 88 -7.49 2.80 -3.33
CA GLN A 88 -8.38 1.95 -2.54
C GLN A 88 -8.30 2.26 -1.04
N GLU A 89 -7.09 2.41 -0.50
CA GLU A 89 -6.88 2.73 0.91
C GLU A 89 -7.45 4.10 1.27
N LYS A 90 -7.22 5.11 0.43
CA LYS A 90 -7.79 6.45 0.62
C LYS A 90 -9.33 6.43 0.59
N THR A 91 -9.91 5.72 -0.36
CA THR A 91 -11.37 5.55 -0.46
C THR A 91 -11.92 4.80 0.76
N SER A 92 -11.26 3.71 1.19
CA SER A 92 -11.64 2.96 2.40
C SER A 92 -11.57 3.83 3.65
N ASN A 93 -10.51 4.63 3.82
CA ASN A 93 -10.38 5.55 4.97
C ASN A 93 -11.53 6.57 5.07
N VAL A 94 -12.16 6.94 3.95
CA VAL A 94 -13.34 7.83 3.93
C VAL A 94 -14.63 7.07 4.24
N VAL A 95 -14.78 5.84 3.73
CA VAL A 95 -16.02 5.07 3.82
C VAL A 95 -16.12 4.26 5.13
N ASP A 96 -15.02 3.75 5.66
CA ASP A 96 -14.97 2.94 6.87
C ASP A 96 -15.59 3.62 8.10
N PRO A 97 -15.31 4.91 8.38
CA PRO A 97 -15.98 5.63 9.47
C PRO A 97 -17.49 5.72 9.29
N LEU A 98 -17.97 5.81 8.04
CA LEU A 98 -19.40 5.84 7.73
C LEU A 98 -20.03 4.46 7.97
N ILE A 99 -19.38 3.38 7.52
CA ILE A 99 -19.85 2.00 7.76
C ILE A 99 -19.96 1.74 9.26
N ARG A 100 -18.94 2.08 10.05
CA ARG A 100 -18.97 1.93 11.52
C ARG A 100 -20.10 2.69 12.19
N ARG A 101 -20.55 3.82 11.62
CA ARG A 101 -21.71 4.57 12.10
C ARG A 101 -23.03 3.91 11.68
N ILE A 102 -23.09 3.40 10.46
CA ILE A 102 -24.25 2.67 9.92
C ILE A 102 -24.53 1.42 10.75
N ASP A 103 -23.52 0.66 11.15
CA ASP A 103 -23.70 -0.56 11.93
C ASP A 103 -24.31 -0.33 13.32
N LYS A 104 -24.23 0.91 13.83
CA LYS A 104 -24.86 1.32 15.11
C LYS A 104 -26.34 1.68 14.97
N VAL A 105 -26.89 1.71 13.75
CA VAL A 105 -28.31 2.02 13.50
C VAL A 105 -29.17 0.84 13.95
N LYS A 106 -30.12 1.09 14.86
CA LYS A 106 -30.98 0.05 15.45
C LYS A 106 -32.03 -0.52 14.48
N ASP A 107 -32.48 0.28 13.52
CA ASP A 107 -33.47 -0.15 12.52
C ASP A 107 -32.79 -0.93 11.40
N ASP A 108 -33.08 -2.23 11.30
CA ASP A 108 -32.51 -3.12 10.29
C ASP A 108 -32.85 -2.71 8.85
N LYS A 109 -34.07 -2.22 8.60
CA LYS A 109 -34.46 -1.80 7.23
C LYS A 109 -33.69 -0.56 6.82
N VAL A 110 -33.46 0.37 7.74
CA VAL A 110 -32.66 1.58 7.49
C VAL A 110 -31.18 1.22 7.35
N ARG A 111 -30.66 0.35 8.21
CA ARG A 111 -29.27 -0.13 8.18
C ARG A 111 -28.91 -0.77 6.84
N VAL A 112 -29.73 -1.69 6.33
CA VAL A 112 -29.51 -2.35 5.04
C VAL A 112 -29.54 -1.34 3.88
N LYS A 113 -30.44 -0.35 3.91
CA LYS A 113 -30.47 0.71 2.90
C LYS A 113 -29.20 1.57 2.93
N LEU A 114 -28.75 1.95 4.13
CA LEU A 114 -27.53 2.74 4.31
C LEU A 114 -26.27 1.97 3.90
N GLN A 115 -26.18 0.67 4.21
CA GLN A 115 -25.08 -0.19 3.76
C GLN A 115 -25.03 -0.25 2.23
N LYS A 116 -26.17 -0.44 1.55
CA LYS A 116 -26.24 -0.39 0.08
C LYS A 116 -25.78 0.95 -0.50
N LEU A 117 -26.14 2.06 0.14
CA LEU A 117 -25.68 3.39 -0.27
C LEU A 117 -24.17 3.57 -0.05
N ALA A 118 -23.64 3.08 1.07
CA ALA A 118 -22.20 3.11 1.35
C ALA A 118 -21.40 2.29 0.34
N SER A 119 -21.88 1.10 -0.06
CA SER A 119 -21.25 0.29 -1.12
C SER A 119 -21.24 1.02 -2.46
N LYS A 120 -22.36 1.64 -2.86
CA LYS A 120 -22.42 2.44 -4.10
C LYS A 120 -21.49 3.65 -4.05
N LEU A 121 -21.40 4.32 -2.91
CA LEU A 121 -20.49 5.45 -2.71
C LEU A 121 -19.03 5.00 -2.82
N TYR A 122 -18.67 3.86 -2.24
CA TYR A 122 -17.34 3.26 -2.38
C TYR A 122 -16.99 3.00 -3.86
N GLU A 123 -17.89 2.35 -4.61
CA GLU A 123 -17.71 2.09 -6.04
C GLU A 123 -17.55 3.39 -6.86
N THR A 124 -18.36 4.40 -6.55
CA THR A 124 -18.34 5.69 -7.26
C THR A 124 -17.03 6.44 -7.00
N LEU A 125 -16.57 6.47 -5.75
CA LEU A 125 -15.31 7.12 -5.39
C LEU A 125 -14.10 6.41 -6.01
N LEU A 126 -14.11 5.07 -6.01
CA LEU A 126 -13.06 4.29 -6.64
C LEU A 126 -12.97 4.53 -8.15
N GLN A 127 -14.12 4.65 -8.84
CA GLN A 127 -14.17 5.00 -10.26
C GLN A 127 -13.65 6.42 -10.52
N ALA A 128 -13.98 7.39 -9.65
CA ALA A 128 -13.51 8.76 -9.76
C ALA A 128 -11.97 8.88 -9.57
N GLU A 129 -11.38 8.09 -8.68
CA GLU A 129 -9.91 8.08 -8.48
C GLU A 129 -9.15 7.31 -9.58
N SER A 130 -9.83 6.44 -10.32
CA SER A 130 -9.26 5.65 -11.43
C SER A 130 -9.24 6.40 -12.76
N GLN A 131 -10.00 7.49 -12.89
CA GLN A 131 -9.97 8.36 -14.06
C GLN A 131 -8.81 9.35 -13.95
N PRO A 132 -7.94 9.49 -14.98
CA PRO A 132 -6.96 10.56 -14.98
C PRO A 132 -7.70 11.91 -14.92
N PRO A 133 -7.15 12.93 -14.26
CA PRO A 133 -7.74 14.26 -14.32
C PRO A 133 -7.80 14.65 -15.80
N GLU A 134 -9.01 14.88 -16.31
CA GLU A 134 -9.18 15.51 -17.61
C GLU A 134 -8.35 16.79 -17.58
N GLU A 135 -7.38 16.88 -18.49
CA GLU A 135 -6.60 18.09 -18.74
C GLU A 135 -7.59 19.24 -18.94
N GLN A 136 -7.80 20.03 -17.89
CA GLN A 136 -8.44 21.33 -18.01
C GLN A 136 -7.42 22.22 -18.72
N ARG A 137 -7.62 22.29 -20.04
CA ARG A 137 -7.11 23.20 -21.07
C ARG A 137 -6.36 24.43 -20.58
#